data_AF-A0A380GY49-F1
#
_entry.id   AF-A0A380GY49-F1
#
_cell.length_a   1.000
_cell.length_b   1.000
_cell.length_c   1.000
_cell.angle_alpha   90.00
_cell.angle_beta   90.00
_cell.angle_gamma   90.00
#
_symmetry.space_group_name_H-M   'P 1'
#
loop_
_entity.id
_entity.type
_entity.pdbx_description
1 polymer ?
#
loop_
_entity_poly.entity_id
_entity_poly.type
_entity_poly.pdbx_seq_one_letter_code
_entity_poly.pdbx_strand_id
1 'polypeptide(L)'
;MSAFLNATYNTNRYNAEAVMRYLHPNLHGHDFQFTGLTSGEMIHFCKTQGRNPQYLNRMTSYNEVDQLTTNNQGTAVLGKRVESSDGMHAGHAMAVAGSAKINNGQEVILIWNHWDHGFMTQDAQNNIIPVSNGDHYEWYASIYGY
;
A
#
# COMPACT_ATOMS: atom_id res chain seq x y z
N MET A 1 4.98 2.55 2.23
CA MET A 1 6.42 2.20 2.13
C MET A 1 7.11 2.24 3.50
N SER A 2 7.16 3.38 4.18
CA SER A 2 7.90 3.51 5.45
C SER A 2 7.48 2.50 6.52
N ALA A 3 6.17 2.25 6.66
CA ALA A 3 5.66 1.23 7.58
C ALA A 3 6.15 -0.19 7.24
N PHE A 4 6.21 -0.56 5.96
CA PHE A 4 6.76 -1.87 5.56
C PHE A 4 8.23 -1.99 5.91
N LEU A 5 9.04 -0.99 5.55
CA LEU A 5 10.48 -1.03 5.81
C LEU A 5 10.76 -1.04 7.32
N ASN A 6 9.97 -0.31 8.12
CA ASN A 6 10.03 -0.38 9.57
C ASN A 6 9.68 -1.78 10.08
N ALA A 7 8.60 -2.40 9.58
CA ALA A 7 8.20 -3.75 9.97
C ALA A 7 9.24 -4.80 9.57
N THR A 8 9.64 -4.85 8.30
CA THR A 8 10.49 -5.91 7.76
C THR A 8 11.95 -5.80 8.17
N TYR A 9 12.42 -4.60 8.55
CA TYR A 9 13.73 -4.40 9.20
C TYR A 9 13.67 -4.35 10.73
N ASN A 10 12.48 -4.47 11.34
CA ASN A 10 12.28 -4.29 12.78
C ASN A 10 12.93 -2.99 13.32
N THR A 11 12.52 -1.87 12.75
CA THR A 11 13.04 -0.53 13.05
C THR A 11 11.92 0.51 13.03
N ASN A 12 12.21 1.73 13.43
CA ASN A 12 11.27 2.86 13.42
C ASN A 12 11.83 4.11 12.71
N ARG A 13 12.96 3.97 11.99
CA ARG A 13 13.68 5.10 11.39
C ARG A 13 13.03 5.65 10.12
N TYR A 14 12.18 4.88 9.44
CA TYR A 14 11.54 5.32 8.20
C TYR A 14 10.26 6.09 8.52
N ASN A 15 10.09 7.27 7.91
CA ASN A 15 8.86 8.06 7.98
C ASN A 15 8.51 8.60 6.58
N ALA A 16 7.27 9.07 6.39
CA ALA A 16 6.80 9.47 5.06
C ALA A 16 7.55 10.70 4.52
N GLU A 17 7.76 11.73 5.36
CA GLU A 17 8.42 12.97 4.96
C GLU A 17 9.84 12.73 4.46
N ALA A 18 10.63 11.93 5.18
CA ALA A 18 12.01 11.62 4.79
C ALA A 18 12.07 10.86 3.45
N VAL A 19 11.12 9.96 3.19
CA VAL A 19 11.04 9.23 1.91
C VAL A 19 10.68 10.18 0.78
N MET A 20 9.67 11.04 0.98
CA MET A 20 9.28 12.05 -0.02
C MET A 20 10.43 13.03 -0.28
N ARG A 21 11.13 13.49 0.75
CA ARG A 21 12.29 14.39 0.63
C ARG A 21 13.45 13.74 -0.12
N TYR A 22 13.69 12.45 0.08
CA TYR A 22 14.71 11.70 -0.64
C TYR A 22 14.37 11.63 -2.15
N LEU A 23 13.12 11.35 -2.49
CA LEU A 23 12.68 11.20 -3.89
C LEU A 23 12.53 12.54 -4.61
N HIS A 24 12.04 13.56 -3.91
CA HIS A 24 11.73 14.89 -4.45
C HIS A 24 12.52 15.99 -3.71
N PRO A 25 13.86 16.01 -3.78
CA PRO A 25 14.69 16.92 -2.99
C PRO A 25 14.45 18.39 -3.33
N ASN A 26 14.05 18.68 -4.57
CA ASN A 26 13.90 20.03 -5.11
C ASN A 26 12.46 20.58 -5.02
N LEU A 27 11.50 19.79 -4.53
CA LEU A 27 10.14 20.29 -4.32
C LEU A 27 10.05 21.01 -2.98
N HIS A 28 9.29 22.11 -2.95
CA HIS A 28 9.11 22.94 -1.76
C HIS A 28 7.65 23.35 -1.59
N GLY A 29 7.28 23.79 -0.38
CA GLY A 29 5.95 24.31 -0.07
C GLY A 29 4.82 23.38 -0.50
N HIS A 30 3.85 23.93 -1.22
CA HIS A 30 2.67 23.22 -1.72
C HIS A 30 3.04 22.06 -2.65
N ASP A 31 4.03 22.23 -3.54
CA ASP A 31 4.41 21.19 -4.48
C ASP A 31 4.98 19.96 -3.76
N PHE A 32 5.77 20.17 -2.70
CA PHE A 32 6.27 19.06 -1.88
C PHE A 32 5.16 18.35 -1.12
N GLN A 33 4.15 19.10 -0.66
CA GLN A 33 3.07 18.57 0.16
C GLN A 33 2.09 17.70 -0.65
N PHE A 34 1.81 18.06 -1.90
CA PHE A 34 0.74 17.45 -2.69
C PHE A 34 1.20 16.59 -3.87
N THR A 35 2.50 16.55 -4.17
CA THR A 35 3.03 15.64 -5.21
C THR A 35 3.04 14.21 -4.69
N GLY A 36 2.32 13.31 -5.36
CA GLY A 36 2.32 11.88 -5.08
C GLY A 36 3.53 11.15 -5.66
N LEU A 37 3.51 9.82 -5.61
CA LEU A 37 4.55 8.96 -6.19
C LEU A 37 4.01 8.10 -7.31
N THR A 38 4.83 7.87 -8.32
CA THR A 38 4.61 6.83 -9.33
C THR A 38 5.04 5.45 -8.80
N SER A 39 4.49 4.38 -9.38
CA SER A 39 4.94 3.00 -9.06
C SER A 39 6.44 2.80 -9.32
N GLY A 40 7.00 3.46 -10.33
CA GLY A 40 8.43 3.43 -10.64
C GLY A 40 9.28 4.03 -9.52
N GLU A 41 8.88 5.16 -8.94
CA GLU A 41 9.55 5.78 -7.80
C GLU A 41 9.46 4.92 -6.54
N MET A 42 8.31 4.31 -6.28
CA MET A 42 8.15 3.38 -5.15
C MET A 42 9.12 2.19 -5.24
N ILE A 43 9.21 1.58 -6.43
CA ILE A 43 10.13 0.47 -6.73
C ILE A 43 11.58 0.93 -6.61
N HIS A 44 11.91 2.09 -7.19
CA HIS A 44 13.26 2.64 -7.15
C HIS A 44 13.71 2.88 -5.70
N PHE A 45 12.90 3.56 -4.89
CA PHE A 45 13.21 3.83 -3.49
C PHE A 45 13.53 2.55 -2.73
N CYS A 46 12.69 1.52 -2.86
CA CYS A 46 12.91 0.29 -2.10
C CYS A 46 14.16 -0.47 -2.56
N LYS A 47 14.53 -0.39 -3.84
CA LYS A 47 15.82 -0.89 -4.33
C LYS A 47 17.00 -0.19 -3.64
N THR A 48 16.94 1.12 -3.41
CA THR A 48 18.00 1.83 -2.67
C THR A 48 18.07 1.43 -1.19
N GLN A 49 16.98 0.87 -0.65
CA GLN A 49 16.93 0.30 0.70
C GLN A 49 17.31 -1.19 0.75
N GLY A 50 17.89 -1.76 -0.32
CA GLY A 50 18.33 -3.16 -0.35
C GLY A 50 17.21 -4.17 -0.53
N ARG A 51 16.05 -3.76 -1.06
CA ARG A 51 14.92 -4.63 -1.40
C ARG A 51 14.81 -4.86 -2.91
N ASN A 52 14.06 -5.87 -3.33
CA ASN A 52 13.81 -6.14 -4.75
C ASN A 52 12.30 -6.21 -5.05
N PRO A 53 11.58 -5.09 -4.92
CA PRO A 53 10.14 -5.08 -5.08
C PRO A 53 9.74 -5.37 -6.53
N GLN A 54 8.60 -6.04 -6.69
CA GLN A 54 8.02 -6.36 -8.00
C GLN A 54 6.65 -5.73 -8.15
N TYR A 55 6.35 -5.25 -9.35
CA TYR A 55 5.01 -4.80 -9.71
C TYR A 55 4.15 -6.00 -10.13
N LEU A 56 2.93 -6.06 -9.61
CA LEU A 56 1.92 -7.03 -9.99
C LEU A 56 0.68 -6.29 -10.47
N ASN A 57 0.30 -6.48 -11.74
CA ASN A 57 -0.83 -5.78 -12.36
C ASN A 57 -2.19 -6.42 -12.00
N ARG A 58 -2.43 -6.65 -10.70
CA ARG A 58 -3.69 -7.12 -10.10
C ARG A 58 -3.60 -7.06 -8.57
N MET A 59 -4.74 -7.25 -7.91
CA MET A 59 -4.79 -7.64 -6.51
C MET A 59 -4.04 -8.96 -6.25
N THR A 60 -3.30 -9.01 -5.14
CA THR A 60 -2.69 -10.24 -4.63
C THR A 60 -3.76 -11.14 -4.01
N SER A 61 -3.75 -12.42 -4.34
CA SER A 61 -4.67 -13.41 -3.75
C SER A 61 -4.36 -13.65 -2.27
N TYR A 62 -5.30 -14.24 -1.54
CA TYR A 62 -5.13 -14.62 -0.13
C TYR A 62 -3.85 -15.43 0.10
N ASN A 63 -3.63 -16.50 -0.67
CA ASN A 63 -2.46 -17.37 -0.53
C ASN A 63 -1.14 -16.65 -0.85
N GLU A 64 -1.14 -15.74 -1.83
CA GLU A 64 0.04 -14.92 -2.12
C GLU A 64 0.34 -13.98 -0.95
N VAL A 65 -0.67 -13.34 -0.37
CA VAL A 65 -0.50 -12.50 0.83
C VAL A 65 0.03 -13.32 2.00
N ASP A 66 -0.52 -14.52 2.24
CA ASP A 66 -0.09 -15.41 3.30
C ASP A 66 1.39 -15.82 3.15
N GLN A 67 1.79 -16.21 1.94
CA GLN A 67 3.17 -16.57 1.61
C GLN A 67 4.12 -15.37 1.74
N LEU A 68 3.75 -14.21 1.19
CA LEU A 68 4.57 -13.00 1.26
C LEU A 68 4.74 -12.53 2.71
N THR A 69 3.67 -12.54 3.48
CA THR A 69 3.68 -12.13 4.90
C THR A 69 4.53 -13.09 5.74
N THR A 70 4.40 -14.40 5.53
CA THR A 70 5.23 -15.42 6.21
C THR A 70 6.71 -15.26 5.88
N ASN A 71 7.04 -14.85 4.66
CA ASN A 71 8.41 -14.56 4.24
C ASN A 71 8.89 -13.15 4.63
N ASN A 72 8.13 -12.42 5.46
CA ASN A 72 8.41 -11.05 5.89
C ASN A 72 8.63 -10.09 4.70
N GLN A 73 7.80 -10.22 3.67
CA GLN A 73 7.80 -9.37 2.47
C GLN A 73 6.54 -8.49 2.45
N GLY A 74 6.73 -7.19 2.60
CA GLY A 74 5.60 -6.25 2.60
C GLY A 74 4.92 -6.16 1.23
N THR A 75 3.62 -5.86 1.22
CA THR A 75 2.82 -5.69 -0.01
C THR A 75 2.00 -4.40 0.03
N ALA A 76 2.30 -3.47 -0.86
CA ALA A 76 1.52 -2.25 -1.07
C ALA A 76 0.31 -2.51 -1.98
N VAL A 77 -0.83 -1.95 -1.59
CA VAL A 77 -2.03 -1.84 -2.42
C VAL A 77 -1.94 -0.56 -3.24
N LEU A 78 -2.15 -0.66 -4.56
CA LEU A 78 -2.36 0.50 -5.43
C LEU A 78 -3.85 0.57 -5.77
N GLY A 79 -4.51 1.53 -5.15
CA GLY A 79 -5.94 1.79 -5.29
C GLY A 79 -6.21 2.90 -6.30
N LYS A 80 -7.31 2.77 -7.02
CA LYS A 80 -7.91 3.82 -7.85
C LYS A 80 -9.33 4.07 -7.37
N ARG A 81 -9.67 5.31 -7.01
CA ARG A 81 -10.99 5.66 -6.48
C ARG A 81 -12.07 5.29 -7.50
N VAL A 82 -13.13 4.62 -7.05
CA VAL A 82 -14.27 4.24 -7.91
C VAL A 82 -15.10 5.48 -8.22
N GLU A 83 -15.37 6.29 -7.20
CA GLU A 83 -16.02 7.59 -7.37
C GLU A 83 -15.09 8.54 -8.13
N SER A 84 -15.63 9.19 -9.16
CA SER A 84 -14.89 10.20 -9.93
C SER A 84 -15.18 11.61 -9.42
N SER A 85 -14.19 12.49 -9.51
CA SER A 85 -14.39 13.95 -9.43
C SER A 85 -13.94 14.53 -10.77
N ASP A 86 -14.86 15.17 -11.51
CA ASP A 86 -14.63 15.69 -12.86
C ASP A 86 -14.04 14.66 -13.86
N GLY A 87 -14.47 13.39 -13.74
CA GLY A 87 -13.96 12.29 -14.56
C GLY A 87 -12.57 11.79 -14.17
N MET A 88 -11.93 12.38 -13.16
CA MET A 88 -10.66 11.92 -12.60
C MET A 88 -10.90 10.99 -11.43
N HIS A 89 -10.10 9.91 -11.37
CA HIS A 89 -10.10 8.95 -10.27
C HIS A 89 -8.81 9.11 -9.48
N ALA A 90 -8.91 9.46 -8.20
CA ALA A 90 -7.75 9.64 -7.34
C ALA A 90 -7.00 8.31 -7.15
N GLY A 91 -5.67 8.36 -7.22
CA GLY A 91 -4.82 7.24 -6.83
C GLY A 91 -4.55 7.27 -5.32
N HIS A 92 -4.54 6.11 -4.68
CA HIS A 92 -4.26 5.99 -3.25
C HIS A 92 -3.47 4.71 -2.97
N ALA A 93 -2.48 4.80 -2.07
CA ALA A 93 -1.68 3.65 -1.68
C ALA A 93 -2.00 3.25 -0.23
N MET A 94 -2.24 1.96 -0.02
CA MET A 94 -2.48 1.37 1.31
C MET A 94 -1.51 0.23 1.58
N ALA A 95 -1.51 -0.29 2.81
CA ALA A 95 -0.58 -1.32 3.23
C ALA A 95 -1.24 -2.63 3.62
N VAL A 96 -0.81 -3.76 3.06
CA VAL A 96 -1.23 -5.08 3.54
C VAL A 96 -0.49 -5.41 4.84
N ALA A 97 -1.25 -5.74 5.89
CA ALA A 97 -0.71 -6.16 7.18
C ALA A 97 -0.66 -7.68 7.34
N GLY A 98 -1.42 -8.43 6.52
CA GLY A 98 -1.42 -9.89 6.50
C GLY A 98 -2.73 -10.46 5.97
N SER A 99 -2.94 -11.75 6.25
CA SER A 99 -4.13 -12.53 5.90
C SER A 99 -4.75 -13.13 7.16
N ALA A 100 -6.06 -13.37 7.15
CA ALA A 100 -6.75 -14.08 8.22
C ALA A 100 -7.95 -14.87 7.69
N LYS A 101 -8.30 -15.94 8.40
CA LYS A 101 -9.58 -16.64 8.22
C LYS A 101 -10.47 -16.33 9.42
N ILE A 102 -11.59 -15.67 9.20
CA ILE A 102 -12.52 -15.31 10.28
C ILE A 102 -13.50 -16.47 10.57
N ASN A 103 -14.26 -16.39 11.67
CA ASN A 103 -15.01 -17.51 12.26
C ASN A 103 -15.98 -18.26 11.32
N ASN A 104 -16.49 -17.60 10.27
CA ASN A 104 -17.35 -18.21 9.25
C ASN A 104 -16.56 -18.92 8.13
N GLY A 105 -15.24 -19.00 8.22
CA GLY A 105 -14.35 -19.55 7.20
C GLY A 105 -14.02 -18.57 6.07
N GLN A 106 -14.46 -17.31 6.13
CA GLN A 106 -14.15 -16.31 5.12
C GLN A 106 -12.67 -15.91 5.19
N GLU A 107 -12.02 -15.92 4.04
CA GLU A 107 -10.64 -15.48 3.84
C GLU A 107 -10.60 -13.97 3.62
N VAL A 108 -9.87 -13.27 4.47
CA VAL A 108 -9.75 -11.81 4.43
C VAL A 108 -8.29 -11.37 4.40
N ILE A 109 -8.04 -10.22 3.79
CA ILE A 109 -6.75 -9.53 3.80
C ILE A 109 -6.86 -8.35 4.77
N LEU A 110 -5.89 -8.23 5.67
CA LEU A 110 -5.78 -7.11 6.61
C LEU A 110 -5.10 -5.95 5.92
N ILE A 111 -5.73 -4.77 5.92
CA ILE A 111 -5.23 -3.57 5.25
C ILE A 111 -5.13 -2.44 6.26
N TRP A 112 -3.99 -1.74 6.28
CA TRP A 112 -3.85 -0.43 6.91
C TRP A 112 -3.97 0.66 5.85
N ASN A 113 -4.98 1.51 6.01
CA ASN A 113 -5.10 2.76 5.32
C ASN A 113 -4.48 3.86 6.19
N HIS A 114 -3.58 4.66 5.63
CA HIS A 114 -2.75 5.60 6.41
C HIS A 114 -3.54 6.77 7.02
N TRP A 115 -4.80 6.97 6.60
CA TRP A 115 -5.74 7.88 7.26
C TRP A 115 -6.29 7.35 8.58
N ASP A 116 -6.17 6.03 8.82
CA ASP A 116 -6.82 5.35 9.93
C ASP A 116 -5.85 4.97 11.05
N HIS A 117 -6.36 4.94 12.28
CA HIS A 117 -5.65 4.47 13.49
C HIS A 117 -5.82 2.97 13.75
N GLY A 118 -6.19 2.18 12.74
CA GLY A 118 -6.45 0.75 12.87
C GLY A 118 -6.43 0.02 11.52
N PHE A 119 -6.61 -1.30 11.57
CA PHE A 119 -6.70 -2.15 10.39
C PHE A 119 -8.14 -2.35 9.94
N MET A 120 -8.31 -2.53 8.63
CA MET A 120 -9.54 -2.97 7.99
C MET A 120 -9.40 -4.43 7.56
N THR A 121 -10.53 -5.12 7.39
CA THR A 121 -10.58 -6.45 6.77
C THR A 121 -11.22 -6.32 5.39
N GLN A 122 -10.55 -6.83 4.37
CA GLN A 122 -11.03 -6.88 2.99
C GLN A 122 -11.30 -8.33 2.62
N ASP A 123 -12.49 -8.62 2.07
CA ASP A 123 -12.75 -9.94 1.49
C ASP A 123 -11.73 -10.21 0.36
N ALA A 124 -11.01 -11.34 0.45
CA ALA A 124 -9.96 -11.67 -0.51
C ALA A 124 -10.47 -11.92 -1.94
N GLN A 125 -11.78 -12.09 -2.13
CA GLN A 125 -12.43 -12.24 -3.44
C GLN A 125 -12.95 -10.93 -4.03
N ASN A 126 -12.91 -9.81 -3.28
CA ASN A 126 -13.40 -8.52 -3.71
C ASN A 126 -12.22 -7.54 -3.87
N ASN A 127 -12.08 -6.93 -5.05
CA ASN A 127 -11.04 -5.94 -5.31
C ASN A 127 -11.49 -4.50 -5.04
N ILE A 128 -12.72 -4.27 -4.58
CA ILE A 128 -13.21 -2.96 -4.18
C ILE A 128 -13.07 -2.82 -2.66
N ILE A 129 -12.22 -1.89 -2.24
CA ILE A 129 -11.92 -1.62 -0.83
C ILE A 129 -12.76 -0.41 -0.37
N PRO A 130 -13.75 -0.59 0.51
CA PRO A 130 -14.41 0.54 1.17
C PRO A 130 -13.45 1.16 2.19
N VAL A 131 -13.36 2.49 2.20
CA VAL A 131 -12.49 3.24 3.13
C VAL A 131 -13.30 4.13 4.08
N SER A 132 -12.66 4.60 5.15
CA SER A 132 -13.30 5.24 6.30
C SER A 132 -14.06 6.54 6.01
N ASN A 133 -13.74 7.24 4.93
CA ASN A 133 -14.44 8.46 4.51
C ASN A 133 -15.70 8.19 3.65
N GLY A 134 -16.03 6.92 3.39
CA GLY A 134 -17.18 6.49 2.58
C GLY A 134 -16.87 6.26 1.09
N ASP A 135 -15.66 6.54 0.63
CA ASP A 135 -15.22 6.23 -0.74
C ASP A 135 -14.90 4.75 -0.92
N HIS A 136 -14.77 4.35 -2.19
CA HIS A 136 -14.32 3.02 -2.58
C HIS A 136 -13.08 3.12 -3.48
N TYR A 137 -12.13 2.21 -3.29
CA TYR A 137 -10.94 2.11 -4.14
C TYR A 137 -10.84 0.72 -4.77
N GLU A 138 -10.76 0.69 -6.10
CA GLU A 138 -10.39 -0.52 -6.83
C GLU A 138 -8.90 -0.81 -6.63
N TRP A 139 -8.59 -1.96 -6.04
CA TRP A 139 -7.25 -2.52 -5.95
C TRP A 139 -6.84 -3.07 -7.32
N TYR A 140 -6.33 -2.18 -8.18
CA TYR A 140 -5.97 -2.53 -9.55
C TYR A 140 -4.57 -3.16 -9.66
N ALA A 141 -3.65 -2.85 -8.74
CA ALA A 141 -2.30 -3.38 -8.77
C ALA A 141 -1.66 -3.47 -7.37
N SER A 142 -0.58 -4.24 -7.26
CA SER A 142 0.22 -4.37 -6.06
C SER A 142 1.70 -4.12 -6.36
N ILE A 143 2.43 -3.70 -5.34
CA ILE A 143 3.89 -3.82 -5.31
C ILE A 143 4.21 -4.70 -4.11
N TYR A 144 4.99 -5.77 -4.28
CA TYR A 144 5.38 -6.66 -3.17
C TYR A 144 6.89 -6.77 -3.07
N GLY A 145 7.39 -7.20 -1.91
CA GLY A 145 8.83 -7.36 -1.66
C GLY A 145 9.50 -6.17 -0.98
N TYR A 146 8.74 -5.37 -0.22
CA TYR A 146 9.27 -4.34 0.69
C TYR A 146 9.97 -4.95 1.91
#